data_AF-A0A1J3JA83-F1
#
_entry.id   AF-A0A1J3JA83-F1
#
_cell.length_a   1.000
_cell.length_b   1.000
_cell.length_c   1.000
_cell.angle_alpha   90.00
_cell.angle_beta   90.00
_cell.angle_gamma   90.00
#
_symmetry.space_group_name_H-M   'P 1'
#
loop_
_entity.id
_entity.type
_entity.pdbx_description
1 polymer ?
#
loop_
_entity_poly.entity_id
_entity_poly.type
_entity_poly.pdbx_seq_one_letter_code
_entity_poly.pdbx_strand_id
1 'polypeptide(L)'
;FAVHRFKHRFSDIKCVKEYLEEKGFKLNTDGGTLKVSQDGLLLQISSFSERLTVEFADGVTETIPASYIEFTQRLILPEFKDVPHDEIKEYHRREAFELEAANHVMESTRFTAQV
;
A
#
# COMPACT_ATOMS: atom_id res chain seq x y z
N PHE A 1 -4.92 -2.33 3.87
CA PHE A 1 -4.94 -2.36 5.35
C PHE A 1 -4.55 -1.01 5.91
N ALA A 2 -5.31 -0.50 6.89
CA ALA A 2 -4.94 0.69 7.65
C ALA A 2 -4.00 0.30 8.80
N VAL A 3 -2.70 0.46 8.57
CA VAL A 3 -1.60 0.02 9.44
C VAL A 3 -1.68 0.67 10.81
N HIS A 4 -2.04 1.95 10.89
CA HIS A 4 -2.19 2.68 12.17
C HIS A 4 -3.26 2.10 13.11
N ARG A 5 -4.06 1.13 12.66
CA ARG A 5 -5.04 0.40 13.49
C ARG A 5 -4.51 -0.94 14.03
N PHE A 6 -3.31 -1.34 13.63
CA PHE A 6 -2.65 -2.53 14.18
C PHE A 6 -2.09 -2.24 15.56
N LYS A 7 -1.77 -3.31 16.30
CA LYS A 7 -1.25 -3.22 17.66
C LYS A 7 0.29 -3.26 17.68
N HIS A 8 0.86 -2.68 18.72
CA HIS A 8 2.31 -2.70 18.98
C HIS A 8 3.11 -2.13 17.80
N ARG A 9 4.31 -2.66 17.55
CA ARG A 9 5.20 -2.21 16.46
C ARG A 9 4.54 -2.23 15.07
N PHE A 10 3.51 -3.05 14.85
CA PHE A 10 2.85 -3.11 13.55
C PHE A 10 1.94 -1.92 13.26
N SER A 11 1.76 -0.97 14.19
CA SER A 11 1.14 0.32 13.88
C SER A 11 2.04 1.26 13.06
N ASP A 12 3.30 0.87 12.83
CA ASP A 12 4.26 1.54 11.94
C ASP A 12 4.40 0.78 10.61
N ILE A 13 4.14 1.46 9.50
CA ILE A 13 4.23 0.91 8.15
C ILE A 13 5.64 0.47 7.78
N LYS A 14 6.68 1.06 8.37
CA LYS A 14 8.06 0.61 8.17
C LYS A 14 8.27 -0.78 8.75
N CYS A 15 7.72 -1.05 9.94
CA CYS A 15 7.76 -2.38 10.52
C CYS A 15 6.96 -3.41 9.70
N VAL A 16 5.81 -3.01 9.12
CA VAL A 16 5.06 -3.89 8.20
C VAL A 16 5.87 -4.18 6.93
N LYS A 17 6.49 -3.15 6.33
CA LYS A 17 7.34 -3.28 5.15
C LYS A 17 8.48 -4.27 5.38
N GLU A 18 9.28 -4.04 6.44
CA GLU A 18 10.40 -4.91 6.82
C GLU A 18 9.93 -6.35 7.05
N TYR A 19 8.82 -6.53 7.79
CA TYR A 19 8.28 -7.86 8.05
C TYR A 19 7.86 -8.59 6.76
N LEU A 20 7.23 -7.90 5.81
CA LEU A 20 6.84 -8.50 4.53
C LEU A 20 8.06 -8.90 3.70
N GLU A 21 9.07 -8.04 3.64
CA GLU A 21 10.35 -8.32 2.96
C GLU A 21 11.08 -9.51 3.59
N GLU A 22 11.17 -9.59 4.93
CA GLU A 22 11.74 -10.72 5.66
C GLU A 22 11.02 -12.04 5.40
N LYS A 23 9.70 -11.99 5.13
CA LYS A 23 8.89 -13.16 4.78
C LYS A 23 8.96 -13.52 3.29
N GLY A 24 9.71 -12.77 2.49
CA GLY A 24 9.91 -13.04 1.07
C GLY A 24 8.80 -12.50 0.17
N PHE A 25 7.89 -11.65 0.69
CA PHE A 25 6.91 -10.97 -0.16
C PHE A 25 7.59 -9.89 -0.99
N LYS A 26 7.27 -9.84 -2.29
CA LYS A 26 7.73 -8.79 -3.19
C LYS A 26 6.83 -7.57 -3.07
N LEU A 27 7.41 -6.43 -2.72
CA LEU A 27 6.72 -5.15 -2.65
C LEU A 27 6.92 -4.34 -3.94
N ASN A 28 5.93 -3.54 -4.32
CA ASN A 28 6.01 -2.66 -5.48
C ASN A 28 7.01 -1.53 -5.22
N THR A 29 8.03 -1.46 -6.09
CA THR A 29 9.14 -0.51 -6.02
C THR A 29 8.99 0.71 -6.92
N ASP A 30 7.94 0.80 -7.74
CA ASP A 30 7.66 1.97 -8.57
C ASP A 30 7.38 3.19 -7.68
N GLY A 31 8.02 4.34 -7.96
CA GLY A 31 8.01 5.50 -7.05
C GLY A 31 8.71 5.26 -5.69
N GLY A 32 9.50 4.17 -5.56
CA GLY A 32 10.09 3.71 -4.30
C GLY A 32 9.14 2.79 -3.52
N THR A 33 9.69 1.89 -2.70
CA THR A 33 8.87 0.90 -1.95
C THR A 33 7.89 1.57 -1.00
N LEU A 34 8.34 2.58 -0.24
CA LEU A 34 7.52 3.39 0.64
C LEU A 34 7.19 4.72 -0.04
N LYS A 35 5.93 4.85 -0.46
CA LYS A 35 5.40 6.08 -1.06
C LYS A 35 4.89 6.98 0.06
N VAL A 36 5.28 8.25 0.01
CA VAL A 36 4.92 9.24 1.02
C VAL A 36 4.29 10.42 0.30
N SER A 37 3.12 10.85 0.75
CA SER A 37 2.44 12.02 0.20
C SER A 37 3.28 13.29 0.40
N GLN A 38 3.02 14.31 -0.43
CA GLN A 38 3.72 15.59 -0.35
C GLN A 38 3.65 16.25 1.04
N ASP A 39 2.52 16.11 1.74
CA ASP A 39 2.33 16.61 3.11
C ASP A 39 3.00 15.73 4.19
N GLY A 40 3.52 14.57 3.82
CA GLY A 40 4.15 13.61 4.73
C GLY A 40 3.17 12.83 5.60
N LEU A 41 1.86 13.01 5.44
CA LEU A 41 0.84 12.49 6.36
C LEU A 41 0.16 11.21 5.87
N LEU A 42 0.41 10.78 4.64
CA LEU A 42 -0.05 9.51 4.09
C LEU A 42 1.17 8.71 3.61
N LEU A 43 1.33 7.52 4.17
CA LEU A 43 2.37 6.58 3.80
C LEU A 43 1.72 5.33 3.23
N GLN A 44 2.25 4.81 2.13
CA GLN A 44 1.68 3.67 1.40
C GLN A 44 2.77 2.70 0.96
N ILE A 45 2.49 1.40 1.08
CA ILE A 45 3.23 0.31 0.44
C ILE A 45 2.22 -0.65 -0.17
N SER A 46 2.59 -1.35 -1.24
CA SER A 46 1.75 -2.40 -1.82
C SER A 46 2.60 -3.62 -2.20
N SER A 47 1.99 -4.80 -2.20
CA SER A 47 2.61 -5.97 -2.81
C SER A 47 2.66 -5.80 -4.33
N PHE A 48 3.56 -6.55 -4.99
CA PHE A 48 3.35 -6.87 -6.39
C PHE A 48 2.11 -7.75 -6.54
N SER A 49 1.38 -7.58 -7.64
CA SER A 49 0.25 -8.44 -7.96
C SER A 49 0.72 -9.86 -8.23
N GLU A 50 -0.01 -10.83 -7.70
CA GLU A 50 0.15 -12.23 -8.10
C GLU A 50 -0.25 -12.41 -9.57
N ARG A 51 0.16 -13.53 -10.17
CA ARG A 51 -0.23 -13.88 -11.53
C ARG A 51 -1.00 -15.18 -11.53
N LEU A 52 -2.11 -15.18 -12.27
CA LEU A 52 -2.98 -16.34 -12.40
C LEU A 52 -3.10 -16.73 -13.86
N THR A 53 -3.12 -18.03 -14.10
CA THR A 53 -3.40 -18.60 -15.41
C THR A 53 -4.91 -18.62 -15.64
N VAL A 54 -5.36 -18.03 -16.73
CA VAL A 54 -6.77 -17.91 -17.08
C VAL A 54 -6.98 -18.33 -18.53
N GLU A 55 -7.99 -19.16 -18.76
CA GLU A 55 -8.47 -19.51 -20.09
C GLU A 55 -9.53 -18.49 -20.53
N PHE A 56 -9.31 -17.87 -21.69
CA PHE A 56 -10.23 -16.91 -22.30
C PHE A 56 -11.32 -17.63 -23.10
N ALA A 57 -12.36 -16.88 -23.47
CA ALA A 57 -13.54 -17.42 -24.15
C ALA A 57 -13.25 -18.01 -25.55
N ASP A 58 -12.11 -17.68 -26.15
CA ASP A 58 -11.62 -18.24 -27.41
C ASP A 58 -10.73 -19.50 -27.21
N GLY A 59 -10.59 -19.97 -25.98
CA GLY A 59 -9.78 -21.13 -25.60
C GLY A 59 -8.28 -20.82 -25.43
N VAL A 60 -7.85 -19.56 -25.57
CA VAL A 60 -6.45 -19.18 -25.34
C VAL A 60 -6.20 -19.08 -23.83
N THR A 61 -5.11 -19.69 -23.36
CA THR A 61 -4.70 -19.60 -21.95
C THR A 61 -3.53 -18.65 -21.80
N GLU A 62 -3.67 -17.62 -20.97
CA GLU A 62 -2.59 -16.68 -20.65
C GLU A 62 -2.41 -16.53 -19.14
N THR A 63 -1.26 -15.99 -18.76
CA THR A 63 -0.96 -15.61 -17.39
C THR A 63 -1.18 -14.11 -17.20
N ILE A 64 -2.19 -13.73 -16.42
CA ILE A 64 -2.59 -12.33 -16.19
C ILE A 64 -2.31 -11.89 -14.76
N PRO A 65 -2.09 -10.58 -14.50
CA PRO A 65 -2.03 -10.06 -13.15
C PRO A 65 -3.39 -10.23 -12.44
N ALA A 66 -3.33 -10.60 -11.17
CA ALA A 66 -4.48 -10.71 -10.29
C ALA A 66 -4.57 -9.46 -9.38
N SER A 67 -4.90 -9.66 -8.11
CA SER A 67 -4.93 -8.60 -7.11
C SER A 67 -3.59 -8.41 -6.42
N TYR A 68 -3.42 -7.24 -5.82
CA TYR A 68 -2.37 -6.93 -4.86
C TYR A 68 -3.01 -6.51 -3.53
N ILE A 69 -2.20 -6.46 -2.48
CA ILE A 69 -2.60 -5.92 -1.18
C ILE A 69 -1.88 -4.59 -0.97
N GLU A 70 -2.63 -3.57 -0.59
CA GLU A 70 -2.10 -2.26 -0.20
C GLU A 70 -2.14 -2.10 1.33
N PHE A 71 -1.13 -1.44 1.89
CA PHE A 71 -1.03 -1.04 3.28
C PHE A 71 -0.81 0.47 3.36
N THR A 72 -1.56 1.13 4.24
CA THR A 72 -1.54 2.59 4.38
C THR A 72 -1.42 2.99 5.84
N GLN A 73 -0.64 4.04 6.13
CA GLN A 73 -0.58 4.66 7.44
C GLN A 73 -0.93 6.14 7.28
N ARG A 74 -1.99 6.55 7.99
CA ARG A 74 -2.46 7.94 8.02
C ARG A 74 -2.00 8.58 9.32
N LEU A 75 -1.17 9.61 9.22
CA LEU A 75 -0.69 10.36 10.36
C LEU A 75 -1.74 11.37 10.84
N ILE A 76 -1.58 11.80 12.09
CA ILE A 76 -2.44 12.77 12.75
C ILE A 76 -2.21 14.14 12.09
N LEU A 77 -3.29 14.87 11.82
CA LEU A 77 -3.20 16.23 11.27
C LEU A 77 -2.52 17.16 12.29
N PRO A 78 -1.76 18.17 11.83
CA PRO A 78 -1.01 19.06 12.72
C PRO A 78 -1.86 19.72 13.80
N GLU A 79 -3.12 20.04 13.52
CA GLU A 79 -4.05 20.63 14.50
C GLU A 79 -4.43 19.70 15.67
N PHE A 80 -4.24 18.39 15.53
CA PHE A 80 -4.56 17.38 16.56
C PHE A 80 -3.33 16.77 17.22
N LYS A 81 -2.13 17.34 17.03
CA LYS A 81 -0.87 16.79 17.54
C LYS A 81 -0.84 16.60 19.07
N ASP A 82 -1.60 17.41 19.80
CA ASP A 82 -1.63 17.43 21.26
C ASP A 82 -2.77 16.57 21.84
N VAL A 83 -3.58 15.93 20.98
CA VAL A 83 -4.62 15.01 21.42
C VAL A 83 -3.96 13.75 22.00
N PRO A 84 -4.35 13.30 23.22
CA PRO A 84 -3.83 12.06 23.79
C PRO A 84 -4.00 10.88 22.84
N HIS A 85 -3.00 10.00 22.79
CA HIS A 85 -2.97 8.90 21.82
C HIS A 85 -4.21 7.99 21.89
N ASP A 86 -4.73 7.75 23.09
CA ASP A 86 -5.93 6.96 23.37
C ASP A 86 -7.24 7.68 22.98
N GLU A 87 -7.20 8.99 22.73
CA GLU A 87 -8.31 9.79 22.24
C GLU A 87 -8.26 10.03 20.72
N ILE A 88 -7.20 9.57 20.04
CA ILE A 88 -7.07 9.71 18.58
C ILE A 88 -8.14 8.89 17.85
N LYS A 89 -8.91 9.57 17.00
CA LYS A 89 -9.92 8.99 16.12
C LYS A 89 -9.51 9.17 14.65
N GLU A 90 -10.17 8.45 13.74
CA GLU A 90 -9.83 8.50 12.31
C GLU A 90 -9.95 9.91 11.71
N TYR A 91 -10.93 10.70 12.15
CA TYR A 91 -11.09 12.07 11.67
C TYR A 91 -9.98 13.02 12.16
N HIS A 92 -9.14 12.61 13.12
CA HIS A 92 -7.93 13.35 13.48
C HIS A 92 -6.77 13.06 12.52
N ARG A 93 -6.91 12.13 11.58
CA ARG A 93 -5.87 11.68 10.67
C ARG A 93 -6.11 12.20 9.25
N ARG A 94 -5.05 12.27 8.46
CA ARG A 94 -5.13 12.64 7.04
C ARG A 94 -6.11 11.73 6.29
N GLU A 95 -7.19 12.30 5.78
CA GLU A 95 -8.17 11.60 4.93
C GLU A 95 -7.72 11.52 3.46
N ALA A 96 -8.59 11.10 2.54
CA ALA A 96 -8.42 11.07 1.08
C ALA A 96 -7.16 10.34 0.57
N PHE A 97 -6.94 10.40 -0.74
CA PHE A 97 -5.79 9.84 -1.44
C PHE A 97 -4.85 10.96 -1.88
N GLU A 98 -3.64 10.57 -2.26
CA GLU A 98 -2.71 11.42 -3.00
C GLU A 98 -2.56 10.81 -4.40
N LEU A 99 -2.63 11.65 -5.44
CA LEU A 99 -2.75 11.21 -6.83
C LEU A 99 -1.49 10.50 -7.32
N GLU A 100 -0.31 11.06 -7.02
CA GLU A 100 0.97 10.50 -7.45
C GLU A 100 1.22 9.12 -6.82
N ALA A 101 1.02 8.99 -5.52
CA ALA A 101 1.11 7.74 -4.79
C ALA A 101 0.08 6.72 -5.30
N ALA A 102 -1.17 7.15 -5.60
CA ALA A 102 -2.17 6.27 -6.19
C ALA A 102 -1.75 5.74 -7.56
N ASN A 103 -1.18 6.59 -8.42
CA ASN A 103 -0.66 6.16 -9.72
C ASN A 103 0.42 5.08 -9.56
N HIS A 104 1.38 5.28 -8.65
CA HIS A 104 2.42 4.28 -8.41
C HIS A 104 1.89 2.96 -7.82
N VAL A 105 0.84 3.02 -7.00
CA VAL A 105 0.19 1.81 -6.47
C VAL A 105 -0.49 1.02 -7.61
N MET A 106 -1.07 1.67 -8.61
CA MET A 106 -1.68 1.00 -9.77
C MET A 106 -0.66 0.23 -10.60
N GLU A 107 0.62 0.62 -10.57
CA GLU A 107 1.69 -0.12 -11.24
C GLU A 107 1.95 -1.50 -10.62
N SER A 108 1.36 -1.83 -9.47
CA SER A 108 1.39 -3.18 -8.87
C SER A 108 0.81 -4.24 -9.80
N THR A 109 -0.09 -3.87 -10.73
CA THR A 109 -0.69 -4.76 -11.75
C THR A 109 -0.12 -4.56 -13.14
N ARG A 110 0.94 -3.76 -13.31
CA ARG A 110 1.47 -3.46 -14.65
C ARG A 110 1.88 -4.75 -15.37
N PHE A 111 1.26 -4.97 -16.51
CA PHE A 111 1.56 -6.06 -17.41
C PHE A 111 2.23 -5.50 -18.66
N THR A 112 3.50 -5.87 -18.86
CA THR A 112 4.12 -5.79 -20.18
C THR A 112 4.09 -7.19 -20.76
N ALA A 113 3.37 -7.38 -21.86
CA ALA A 113 3.52 -8.59 -22.66
C ALA A 113 4.99 -8.69 -23.03
N GLN A 114 5.65 -9.80 -22.66
CA GLN A 114 6.96 -10.09 -23.22
C GLN A 114 6.73 -10.41 -24.70
N VAL A 115 7.16 -9.49 -25.55
CA VAL A 115 7.27 -9.72 -27.00
C VAL A 115 8.48 -10.60 -27.25
#